data_AF-A0ABD7YSM7-F1
#
_entry.id   AF-A0ABD7YSM7-F1
#
_cell.length_a   1.000
_cell.length_b   1.000
_cell.length_c   1.000
_cell.angle_alpha   90.00
_cell.angle_beta   90.00
_cell.angle_gamma   90.00
#
_symmetry.space_group_name_H-M   'P 1'
#
loop_
_entity.id
_entity.type
_entity.pdbx_description
1 polymer ?
#
loop_
_entity_poly.entity_id
_entity_poly.type
_entity_poly.pdbx_seq_one_letter_code
_entity_poly.pdbx_strand_id
1 'polypeptide(L)'
;MTNNIRYLVTQYCEAQRAHRGVLGFVSKDTETPREDEQALISKVDSCEYCTFHSAFFDPRTVQEIRKTTPKPSWERSTQKLLAKIGFGTNLCVLIVITVLLYVTKPQALTGENFEAYALATSVGFLCLSTVFDEYATKKAKLSNLFAFALAVVFYINKIT
;
A
#
# COMPACT_ATOMS: atom_id res chain seq x y z
N MET A 1 -9.97 19.14 -16.19
CA MET A 1 -8.78 19.51 -15.38
C MET A 1 -7.70 19.93 -16.35
N THR A 2 -7.33 21.21 -16.34
CA THR A 2 -6.28 21.77 -17.19
C THR A 2 -4.92 21.36 -16.62
N ASN A 3 -4.05 20.81 -17.47
CA ASN A 3 -2.71 20.39 -17.08
C ASN A 3 -1.81 21.62 -16.98
N ASN A 4 -1.50 22.01 -15.74
CA ASN A 4 -0.75 23.22 -15.44
C ASN A 4 0.76 22.94 -15.26
N ILE A 5 1.31 21.99 -16.01
CA ILE A 5 2.75 21.68 -15.96
C ILE A 5 3.47 22.42 -17.09
N ARG A 6 4.54 23.15 -16.75
CA ARG A 6 5.42 23.84 -17.70
C ARG A 6 6.54 22.93 -18.18
N TYR A 7 7.25 22.29 -17.25
CA TYR A 7 8.26 21.26 -17.49
C TYR A 7 8.57 20.46 -16.21
N LEU A 8 9.17 19.28 -16.36
CA LEU A 8 9.68 18.45 -15.26
C LEU A 8 11.18 18.69 -15.09
N VAL A 9 11.62 18.75 -13.84
CA VAL A 9 13.03 18.87 -13.45
C VAL A 9 13.53 17.50 -13.05
N THR A 10 14.63 17.07 -13.67
CA THR A 10 15.26 15.77 -13.45
C THR A 10 16.72 15.93 -13.12
N GLN A 11 17.24 15.02 -12.31
CA GLN A 11 18.65 14.93 -11.97
C GLN A 11 19.22 13.67 -12.63
N TYR A 12 20.33 13.84 -13.33
CA TYR A 12 21.15 12.77 -13.87
C TYR A 12 22.54 12.83 -13.22
N CYS A 13 23.18 11.68 -13.06
CA CYS A 13 24.49 11.58 -12.43
C CYS A 13 25.25 10.40 -13.01
N GLU A 14 26.43 10.65 -13.57
CA GLU A 14 27.23 9.60 -14.18
C GLU A 14 27.81 8.64 -13.13
N ALA A 15 28.28 9.19 -12.00
CA ALA A 15 28.98 8.44 -10.96
C ALA A 15 28.05 7.65 -10.01
N GLN A 16 26.90 8.22 -9.64
CA GLN A 16 26.04 7.66 -8.58
C GLN A 16 24.59 7.48 -9.04
N ARG A 17 24.12 6.22 -9.04
CA ARG A 17 22.73 5.92 -9.41
C ARG A 17 21.71 6.48 -8.44
N ALA A 18 22.08 6.65 -7.16
CA ALA A 18 21.21 7.21 -6.13
C ALA A 18 20.78 8.67 -6.39
N HIS A 19 21.62 9.43 -7.12
CA HIS A 19 21.33 10.82 -7.49
C HIS A 19 20.42 10.93 -8.72
N ARG A 20 20.03 9.83 -9.36
CA ARG A 20 19.22 9.87 -10.60
C ARG A 20 17.74 9.87 -10.26
N GLY A 21 16.98 10.83 -10.77
CA GLY A 21 15.54 10.84 -10.54
C GLY A 21 14.81 12.07 -11.04
N VAL A 22 13.49 12.03 -10.88
CA VAL A 22 12.60 13.17 -11.10
C VAL A 22 12.50 13.95 -9.79
N LEU A 23 12.86 15.24 -9.82
CA LEU A 23 12.83 16.10 -8.65
C LEU A 23 11.44 16.69 -8.41
N GLY A 24 10.75 17.04 -9.49
CA GLY A 24 9.43 17.67 -9.46
C GLY A 24 9.10 18.36 -10.78
N PHE A 25 8.08 19.20 -10.78
CA PHE A 25 7.66 19.97 -11.95
C PHE A 25 7.51 21.44 -11.61
N VAL A 26 7.67 22.30 -12.61
CA VAL A 26 7.38 23.74 -12.53
C VAL A 26 6.02 24.00 -13.15
N SER A 27 5.15 24.73 -12.46
CA SER A 27 3.79 25.03 -12.93
C SER A 27 3.80 26.02 -14.10
N LYS A 28 2.76 26.00 -14.95
CA LYS A 28 2.52 27.08 -15.91
C LYS A 28 2.04 28.36 -15.23
N ASP A 29 1.37 28.23 -14.09
CA ASP A 29 0.72 29.33 -13.37
C ASP A 29 1.69 30.09 -12.45
N THR A 30 2.92 29.59 -12.28
CA THR A 30 3.92 30.28 -11.46
C THR A 30 4.49 31.50 -12.19
N GLU A 31 4.60 32.61 -11.48
CA GLU A 31 5.22 33.84 -11.97
C GLU A 31 6.75 33.75 -11.88
N THR A 32 7.30 32.89 -11.01
CA THR A 32 8.74 32.76 -10.75
C THR A 32 9.28 31.34 -11.02
N PRO A 33 9.23 30.86 -12.28
CA PRO A 33 9.58 29.49 -12.64
C PRO A 33 11.03 29.09 -12.30
N ARG A 34 11.96 30.06 -12.28
CA ARG A 34 13.35 29.83 -11.92
C ARG A 34 13.54 29.57 -10.42
N GLU A 35 12.77 30.25 -9.59
CA GLU A 35 12.83 30.05 -8.13
C GLU A 35 12.30 28.66 -7.76
N ASP A 36 11.21 28.25 -8.41
CA ASP A 36 10.65 26.90 -8.26
C ASP A 36 11.64 25.81 -8.70
N GLU A 37 12.29 25.98 -9.85
CA GLU A 37 13.34 25.08 -10.34
C GLU A 37 14.53 25.02 -9.36
N GLN A 38 15.00 26.16 -8.89
CA GLN A 38 16.10 26.23 -7.92
C GLN A 38 15.72 25.62 -6.56
N ALA A 39 14.46 25.77 -6.13
CA ALA A 39 13.95 25.14 -4.92
C ALA A 39 13.89 23.61 -5.03
N LEU A 40 13.68 23.05 -6.23
CA LEU A 40 13.73 21.62 -6.48
C LEU A 40 15.18 21.10 -6.48
N ILE A 41 16.10 21.84 -7.09
CA ILE A 41 17.52 21.47 -7.21
C ILE A 41 18.25 21.59 -5.86
N SER A 42 17.98 22.65 -5.08
CA SER A 42 18.69 22.92 -3.81
C SER A 42 18.37 21.95 -2.67
N LYS A 43 17.28 21.18 -2.79
CA LYS A 43 16.81 20.25 -1.75
C LYS A 43 17.33 18.82 -1.92
N VAL A 44 18.16 18.56 -2.93
CA VAL A 44 18.65 17.22 -3.23
C VAL A 44 20.16 17.14 -3.16
N ASP A 45 20.64 15.98 -2.72
CA ASP A 45 22.05 15.67 -2.70
C ASP A 45 22.59 15.65 -4.14
N SER A 46 23.72 16.31 -4.35
CA SER A 46 24.37 16.38 -5.65
C SER A 46 25.89 16.30 -5.51
N CYS A 47 26.55 15.93 -6.60
CA CYS A 47 28.00 15.87 -6.71
C CYS A 47 28.46 16.55 -8.00
N GLU A 48 29.77 16.66 -8.21
CA GLU A 48 30.36 17.30 -9.39
C GLU A 48 29.96 16.64 -10.73
N TYR A 49 29.52 15.37 -10.72
CA TYR A 49 29.04 14.64 -11.89
C TYR A 49 27.52 14.73 -12.11
N CYS A 50 26.81 15.57 -11.33
CA CYS A 50 25.37 15.74 -11.46
C CYS A 50 25.02 16.80 -12.50
N THR A 51 24.09 16.47 -13.40
CA THR A 51 23.47 17.42 -14.34
C THR A 51 21.97 17.49 -14.08
N PHE A 52 21.41 18.69 -14.17
CA PHE A 52 19.98 18.93 -14.04
C PHE A 52 19.39 19.21 -15.41
N HIS A 53 18.31 18.51 -15.74
CA HIS A 53 17.64 18.63 -17.03
C HIS A 53 16.17 18.97 -16.84
N SER A 54 15.73 19.97 -17.60
CA SER A 54 14.34 20.39 -17.68
C SER A 54 13.71 19.84 -18.97
N ALA A 55 12.81 18.88 -18.81
CA ALA A 55 12.09 18.25 -19.92
C ALA A 55 10.71 18.90 -20.08
N PHE A 56 10.49 19.53 -21.22
CA PHE A 56 9.20 20.11 -21.58
C PHE A 56 8.26 19.02 -22.07
N PHE A 57 7.02 19.05 -21.60
CA PHE A 57 5.99 18.10 -22.02
C PHE A 57 4.83 18.84 -22.68
N ASP A 58 4.20 18.20 -23.66
CA ASP A 58 2.91 18.67 -24.16
C ASP A 58 1.89 18.56 -23.02
N PRO A 59 1.30 19.68 -22.55
CA PRO A 59 0.31 19.66 -21.48
C PRO A 59 -0.87 18.76 -21.79
N ARG A 60 -1.19 18.50 -23.06
CA ARG A 60 -2.29 17.59 -23.44
C ARG A 60 -2.02 16.13 -23.07
N THR A 61 -0.77 15.78 -22.82
CA THR A 61 -0.31 14.40 -22.61
C THR A 61 0.09 14.08 -21.17
N VAL A 62 0.20 15.08 -20.28
CA VAL A 62 0.74 14.89 -18.92
C VAL A 62 -0.25 15.34 -17.87
N GLN A 63 -0.72 14.40 -17.06
CA GLN A 63 -1.57 14.66 -15.91
C GLN A 63 -0.74 14.76 -14.63
N GLU A 64 -0.91 15.84 -13.87
CA GLU A 64 -0.33 15.95 -12.54
C GLU A 64 -1.02 14.93 -11.61
N ILE A 65 -0.28 13.92 -11.17
CA ILE A 65 -0.72 13.07 -10.07
C ILE A 65 -0.32 13.78 -8.78
N ARG A 66 -1.23 14.61 -8.25
CA ARG A 66 -1.06 15.17 -6.90
C ARG A 66 -0.88 14.01 -5.93
N LYS A 67 0.33 13.84 -5.37
CA LYS A 67 0.51 12.96 -4.22
C LYS A 67 -0.45 13.48 -3.16
N THR A 68 -1.41 12.63 -2.78
CA THR A 68 -2.22 12.87 -1.59
C THR A 68 -1.26 13.23 -0.46
N THR A 69 -1.57 14.31 0.24
CA THR A 69 -0.76 14.85 1.34
C THR A 69 -0.28 13.68 2.19
N PRO A 70 1.03 13.52 2.43
CA PRO A 70 1.51 12.41 3.22
C PRO A 70 0.77 12.43 4.55
N LYS A 71 0.07 11.33 4.86
CA LYS A 71 -0.67 11.21 6.12
C LYS A 71 0.24 11.61 7.28
N PRO A 72 -0.28 12.29 8.30
CA PRO A 72 0.48 12.66 9.49
C PRO A 72 1.30 11.48 10.02
N SER A 73 2.51 11.74 10.52
CA SER A 73 3.40 10.69 11.05
C SER A 73 2.73 9.84 12.14
N TRP A 74 1.87 10.46 12.95
CA TRP A 74 1.08 9.77 13.96
C TRP A 74 0.12 8.75 13.33
N GLU A 75 -0.60 9.12 12.27
CA GLU A 75 -1.57 8.23 11.61
C GLU A 75 -0.87 6.99 11.02
N ARG A 76 0.31 7.18 10.39
CA ARG A 76 1.13 6.05 9.90
C ARG A 76 1.62 5.16 11.04
N SER A 77 2.02 5.73 12.16
CA SER A 77 2.48 4.97 13.34
C SER A 77 1.34 4.15 13.93
N THR A 78 0.16 4.76 14.09
CA THR A 78 -1.05 4.08 14.58
C THR A 78 -1.48 2.96 13.64
N GLN A 79 -1.44 3.19 12.32
CA GLN A 79 -1.78 2.15 11.34
C GLN A 79 -0.78 0.97 11.36
N LYS A 80 0.52 1.22 11.49
CA LYS A 80 1.51 0.15 11.67
C LYS A 80 1.29 -0.64 12.96
N LEU A 81 0.91 0.04 14.05
CA LEU A 81 0.58 -0.60 15.30
C LEU A 81 -0.68 -1.48 15.16
N LEU A 82 -1.73 -0.96 14.53
CA LEU A 82 -2.96 -1.70 14.26
C LEU A 82 -2.72 -2.91 13.35
N ALA A 83 -1.86 -2.80 12.34
CA ALA A 83 -1.48 -3.92 11.49
C ALA A 83 -0.74 -5.02 12.28
N LYS A 84 0.18 -4.65 13.18
CA LYS A 84 0.86 -5.60 14.07
C LYS A 84 -0.11 -6.28 15.04
N ILE A 85 -1.03 -5.52 15.63
CA ILE A 85 -2.08 -6.06 16.51
C ILE A 85 -2.97 -7.02 15.71
N GLY A 86 -3.42 -6.61 14.52
CA GLY A 86 -4.24 -7.46 13.64
C GLY A 86 -3.55 -8.76 13.27
N PHE A 87 -2.25 -8.73 12.95
CA PHE A 87 -1.46 -9.93 12.70
C PHE A 87 -1.39 -10.83 13.95
N GLY A 88 -1.09 -10.26 15.12
CA GLY A 88 -1.04 -11.00 16.38
C GLY A 88 -2.37 -11.66 16.72
N THR A 89 -3.48 -10.93 16.58
CA THR A 89 -4.83 -11.46 16.80
C THR A 89 -5.15 -12.60 15.82
N ASN A 90 -4.81 -12.45 14.54
CA ASN A 90 -5.03 -13.51 13.55
C ASN A 90 -4.26 -14.78 13.90
N LEU A 91 -3.00 -14.65 14.30
CA LEU A 91 -2.18 -15.78 14.71
C LEU A 91 -2.75 -16.48 15.95
N CYS A 92 -3.18 -15.72 16.96
CA CYS A 92 -3.83 -16.27 18.15
C CYS A 92 -5.12 -17.02 17.82
N VAL A 93 -5.97 -16.45 16.96
CA VAL A 93 -7.22 -17.11 16.52
C VAL A 93 -6.91 -18.41 15.77
N LEU A 94 -5.91 -18.42 14.89
CA LEU A 94 -5.48 -19.64 14.19
C LEU A 94 -5.07 -20.72 15.18
N ILE A 95 -4.20 -20.39 16.14
CA ILE A 95 -3.73 -21.35 17.16
C ILE A 95 -4.91 -21.91 17.96
N VAL A 96 -5.82 -21.06 18.43
CA VAL A 96 -7.00 -21.48 19.20
C VAL A 96 -7.88 -22.42 18.38
N ILE A 97 -8.15 -22.08 17.12
CA ILE A 97 -8.96 -22.92 16.22
C ILE A 97 -8.28 -24.27 15.98
N THR A 98 -6.98 -24.29 15.71
CA THR A 98 -6.22 -25.53 15.49
C THR A 98 -6.23 -26.42 16.73
N VAL A 99 -6.01 -25.86 17.92
CA VAL A 99 -6.05 -26.60 19.19
C VAL A 99 -7.46 -27.13 19.46
N LEU A 100 -8.49 -26.31 19.25
CA LEU A 100 -9.89 -26.72 19.42
C LEU A 100 -10.22 -27.89 18.49
N LEU A 101 -9.86 -27.81 17.21
CA LEU A 101 -10.06 -28.91 16.25
C LEU A 101 -9.28 -30.16 16.65
N TYR A 102 -8.04 -30.02 17.10
CA TYR A 102 -7.22 -31.14 17.55
C TYR A 102 -7.87 -31.90 18.71
N VAL A 103 -8.44 -31.18 19.68
CA VAL A 103 -9.08 -31.79 20.86
C VAL A 103 -10.47 -32.35 20.54
N THR A 104 -11.27 -31.63 19.75
CA THR A 104 -12.69 -31.97 19.55
C THR A 104 -12.95 -32.89 18.37
N LYS A 105 -12.21 -32.73 17.27
CA LYS A 105 -12.38 -33.47 16.01
C LYS A 105 -11.02 -33.64 15.30
N PRO A 106 -10.08 -34.44 15.83
CA PRO A 106 -8.74 -34.60 15.25
C PRO A 106 -8.77 -35.12 13.81
N GLN A 107 -9.80 -35.90 13.45
CA GLN A 107 -10.03 -36.39 12.09
C GLN A 107 -10.28 -35.25 11.07
N ALA A 108 -10.69 -34.05 11.52
CA ALA A 108 -10.82 -32.89 10.65
C ALA A 108 -9.47 -32.32 10.20
N LEU A 109 -8.39 -32.58 10.96
CA LEU A 109 -7.03 -32.13 10.66
C LEU A 109 -6.28 -33.07 9.70
N THR A 110 -6.75 -34.32 9.55
CA THR A 110 -6.10 -35.35 8.73
C THR A 110 -7.04 -35.99 7.72
N GLY A 111 -8.29 -35.55 7.67
CA GLY A 111 -9.33 -36.11 6.81
C GLY A 111 -9.45 -35.37 5.48
N GLU A 112 -10.28 -35.91 4.60
CA GLU A 112 -10.52 -35.39 3.24
C GLU A 112 -11.04 -33.94 3.22
N ASN A 113 -11.67 -33.48 4.31
CA ASN A 113 -12.17 -32.12 4.44
C ASN A 113 -11.11 -31.11 4.92
N PHE A 114 -9.89 -31.53 5.26
CA PHE A 114 -8.83 -30.65 5.76
C PHE A 114 -8.51 -29.52 4.79
N GLU A 115 -8.42 -29.82 3.49
CA GLU A 115 -8.16 -28.80 2.46
C GLU A 115 -9.24 -27.72 2.43
N ALA A 116 -10.51 -28.10 2.58
CA ALA A 116 -11.62 -27.16 2.62
C ALA A 116 -11.56 -26.25 3.86
N TYR A 117 -11.17 -26.80 5.01
CA TYR A 117 -10.95 -26.01 6.23
C TYR A 117 -9.76 -25.06 6.07
N ALA A 118 -8.62 -25.56 5.62
CA ALA A 118 -7.41 -24.76 5.41
C ALA A 118 -7.67 -23.61 4.43
N LEU A 119 -8.41 -23.86 3.35
CA LEU A 119 -8.78 -22.87 2.35
C LEU A 119 -9.73 -21.81 2.93
N ALA A 120 -10.81 -22.23 3.62
CA ALA A 120 -11.76 -21.31 4.24
C ALA A 120 -11.09 -20.42 5.30
N THR A 121 -10.23 -21.00 6.14
CA THR A 121 -9.46 -20.27 7.15
C THR A 121 -8.46 -19.29 6.52
N SER A 122 -7.75 -19.71 5.47
CA SER A 122 -6.80 -18.85 4.75
C SER A 122 -7.49 -17.66 4.07
N VAL A 123 -8.61 -17.90 3.40
CA VAL A 123 -9.45 -16.85 2.81
C VAL A 123 -9.96 -15.91 3.90
N GLY A 124 -10.43 -16.45 5.03
CA GLY A 124 -10.87 -15.65 6.17
C GLY A 124 -9.77 -14.71 6.67
N PHE A 125 -8.55 -15.22 6.89
CA PHE A 125 -7.43 -14.39 7.36
C PHE A 125 -6.97 -13.36 6.33
N LEU A 126 -6.94 -13.70 5.04
CA LEU A 126 -6.66 -12.74 3.97
C LEU A 126 -7.69 -11.61 3.99
N CYS A 127 -8.98 -11.94 4.03
CA CYS A 127 -10.05 -10.96 4.10
C CYS A 127 -9.92 -10.06 5.34
N LEU A 128 -9.64 -10.64 6.51
CA LEU A 128 -9.47 -9.88 7.75
C LEU A 128 -8.21 -8.98 7.71
N SER A 129 -7.12 -9.44 7.09
CA SER A 129 -5.89 -8.65 6.95
C SER A 129 -6.09 -7.37 6.14
N THR A 130 -6.93 -7.41 5.10
CA THR A 130 -7.22 -6.24 4.25
C THR A 130 -8.02 -5.15 4.98
N VAL A 131 -8.72 -5.49 6.07
CA VAL A 131 -9.38 -4.48 6.93
C VAL A 131 -8.34 -3.56 7.55
N PHE A 132 -7.17 -4.10 7.88
CA PHE A 132 -6.04 -3.39 8.49
C PHE A 132 -5.08 -2.77 7.48
N ASP A 133 -5.24 -3.05 6.18
CA ASP A 133 -4.42 -2.47 5.12
C ASP A 133 -4.73 -0.97 4.93
N GLU A 134 -3.68 -0.15 4.89
CA GLU A 134 -3.78 1.30 4.69
C GLU A 134 -4.09 1.69 3.24
N TYR A 135 -3.74 0.83 2.28
CA TYR A 135 -3.93 1.04 0.85
C TYR A 135 -5.28 0.51 0.35
N ALA A 136 -5.95 -0.34 1.13
CA ALA A 136 -7.26 -0.85 0.79
C ALA A 136 -8.34 0.24 0.84
N THR A 137 -9.10 0.36 -0.26
CA THR A 137 -10.24 1.30 -0.32
C THR A 137 -11.36 0.88 0.64
N LYS A 138 -12.21 1.83 1.07
CA LYS A 138 -13.38 1.53 1.92
C LYS A 138 -14.28 0.44 1.32
N LYS A 139 -14.49 0.47 0.00
CA LYS A 139 -15.27 -0.55 -0.73
C LYS A 139 -14.60 -1.92 -0.67
N ALA A 140 -13.28 -2.00 -0.85
CA ALA A 140 -12.52 -3.24 -0.73
C ALA A 140 -12.61 -3.83 0.69
N LYS A 141 -12.45 -2.99 1.72
CA LYS A 141 -12.58 -3.42 3.12
C LYS A 141 -13.96 -4.04 3.42
N LEU A 142 -15.03 -3.40 2.92
CA LEU A 142 -16.39 -3.86 3.14
C LEU A 142 -16.68 -5.16 2.38
N SER A 143 -16.19 -5.27 1.14
CA SER A 143 -16.26 -6.50 0.34
C SER A 143 -15.54 -7.66 1.02
N ASN A 144 -14.36 -7.40 1.60
CA ASN A 144 -13.58 -8.42 2.28
C ASN A 144 -14.19 -8.81 3.63
N LEU A 145 -14.80 -7.90 4.36
CA LEU A 145 -15.62 -8.23 5.54
C LEU A 145 -16.80 -9.15 5.18
N PHE A 146 -17.47 -8.89 4.05
CA PHE A 146 -18.54 -9.76 3.57
C PHE A 146 -18.02 -11.16 3.20
N ALA A 147 -16.91 -11.24 2.47
CA ALA A 147 -16.26 -12.51 2.13
C ALA A 147 -15.79 -13.27 3.38
N PHE A 148 -15.30 -12.57 4.40
CA PHE A 148 -14.97 -13.16 5.70
C PHE A 148 -16.19 -13.80 6.38
N ALA A 149 -17.33 -13.09 6.40
CA ALA A 149 -18.57 -13.63 6.96
C ALA A 149 -19.02 -14.91 6.23
N LEU A 150 -18.92 -14.94 4.89
CA LEU A 150 -19.21 -16.14 4.11
C LEU A 150 -18.26 -17.30 4.42
N ALA A 151 -16.96 -17.02 4.57
CA ALA A 151 -15.97 -18.03 4.96
C ALA A 151 -16.27 -18.62 6.34
N VAL A 152 -16.68 -17.80 7.31
CA VAL A 152 -17.10 -18.26 8.64
C VAL A 152 -18.36 -19.12 8.56
N VAL A 153 -19.38 -18.72 7.80
CA VAL A 153 -20.62 -19.51 7.62
C VAL A 153 -20.30 -20.87 6.98
N PHE A 154 -19.46 -20.89 5.94
CA PHE A 154 -19.00 -22.14 5.31
C PHE A 154 -18.27 -23.03 6.31
N TYR A 155 -17.36 -22.44 7.09
CA TYR A 155 -16.59 -23.14 8.11
C TYR A 155 -17.50 -23.78 9.18
N ILE A 156 -18.48 -23.03 9.69
CA ILE A 156 -19.47 -23.54 10.65
C ILE A 156 -20.26 -24.70 10.04
N ASN A 157 -20.82 -24.53 8.84
CA ASN A 157 -21.63 -25.56 8.17
C ASN A 157 -20.87 -26.85 7.87
N LYS A 158 -19.54 -26.79 7.72
CA LYS A 158 -18.71 -27.99 7.54
C LYS A 158 -18.37 -28.68 8.85
N ILE A 159 -18.28 -27.93 9.94
CA ILE A 159 -17.97 -28.46 11.27
C ILE A 159 -19.18 -29.07 11.98
N THR A 160 -20.38 -28.50 11.86
CA THR A 160 -21.63 -29.10 12.36
C THR A 160 -22.06 -30.27 11.50
#